data_AF-A0A966ETF2-F1
#
_entry.id   AF-A0A966ETF2-F1
#
_cell.length_a   1.000
_cell.length_b   1.000
_cell.length_c   1.000
_cell.angle_alpha   90.00
_cell.angle_beta   90.00
_cell.angle_gamma   90.00
#
_symmetry.space_group_name_H-M   'P 1'
#
loop_
_entity.id
_entity.type
_entity.pdbx_description
1 polymer ?
#
loop_
_entity_poly.entity_id
_entity_poly.type
_entity_poly.pdbx_seq_one_letter_code
_entity_poly.pdbx_strand_id
1 'polypeptide(L)' 'MLIVVSPAKSLDYESKLPTKKYSEPRMLAHSNELVGVMAKKSPSDISELMHVSASLGELNHERFQDWEMPFT' A
#
# COMPACT_ATOMS: atom_id res chain seq x y z
N MET A 1 -13.80 12.33 21.42
CA MET A 1 -12.48 12.87 21.05
C MET A 1 -11.99 12.13 19.82
N LEU A 2 -11.39 12.85 18.86
CA LEU A 2 -10.91 12.30 17.59
C LEU A 2 -9.44 12.73 17.43
N ILE A 3 -8.55 11.77 17.17
CA ILE A 3 -7.10 11.99 17.06
C ILE A 3 -6.68 11.65 15.63
N VAL A 4 -5.75 12.43 15.08
CA VAL A 4 -5.19 12.22 13.73
C VAL A 4 -3.68 12.05 13.86
N VAL A 5 -3.16 11.03 13.19
CA VAL A 5 -1.73 10.71 13.13
C VAL A 5 -1.32 10.46 11.68
N SER A 6 -0.07 10.78 11.36
CA SER A 6 0.50 10.47 10.05
C SER A 6 0.77 8.96 9.90
N PRO A 7 0.69 8.40 8.68
CA PRO A 7 1.08 7.01 8.43
C PRO A 7 2.59 6.81 8.48
N ALA A 8 3.02 5.55 8.60
CA ALA A 8 4.41 5.14 8.47
C ALA A 8 4.73 4.66 7.05
N LYS A 9 6.02 4.73 6.67
CA LYS A 9 6.51 4.15 5.40
C LYS A 9 6.81 2.65 5.51
N SER A 10 7.30 2.23 6.67
CA SER A 10 7.62 0.83 6.96
C SER A 10 6.37 0.08 7.40
N LEU A 11 6.20 -1.14 6.90
CA LEU A 11 5.09 -2.03 7.22
C LEU A 11 5.63 -3.30 7.86
N ASP A 12 4.95 -3.80 8.90
CA ASP A 12 5.30 -5.04 9.59
C ASP A 12 4.13 -6.01 9.48
N TYR A 13 4.37 -7.11 8.75
CA TYR A 13 3.42 -8.20 8.54
C TYR A 13 3.84 -9.50 9.25
N GLU A 14 4.96 -9.50 9.99
CA GLU A 14 5.57 -10.68 10.60
C GLU A 14 5.30 -10.76 12.10
N SER A 15 5.24 -9.60 12.76
CA SER A 15 4.99 -9.55 14.20
C SER A 15 3.66 -10.19 14.59
N LYS A 16 3.66 -10.86 15.74
CA LYS A 16 2.44 -11.46 16.28
C LYS A 16 1.39 -10.38 16.52
N LEU A 17 0.22 -10.53 15.89
CA LEU A 17 -0.89 -9.60 16.06
C LEU A 17 -1.40 -9.61 17.52
N PRO A 18 -1.57 -8.43 18.15
CA PRO A 18 -2.13 -8.33 19.48
C PRO A 18 -3.64 -8.63 19.51
N THR A 19 -4.31 -8.61 18.35
CA THR A 19 -5.75 -8.87 18.20
C THR A 19 -6.05 -9.46 16.82
N LYS A 20 -7.15 -10.22 16.71
CA LYS A 20 -7.70 -10.72 15.43
C LYS A 20 -8.86 -9.88 14.90
N LYS A 21 -9.30 -8.87 15.65
CA LYS A 21 -10.40 -7.99 15.23
C LYS A 21 -9.90 -6.99 14.19
N TYR A 22 -10.58 -6.89 13.06
CA TYR A 22 -10.31 -5.92 12.01
C TYR A 22 -11.63 -5.40 11.41
N SER A 23 -11.54 -4.38 10.57
CA SER A 23 -12.64 -3.80 9.82
C SER A 23 -12.17 -3.41 8.42
N GLU A 24 -13.08 -3.32 7.46
CA GLU A 24 -12.75 -2.87 6.12
C GLU A 24 -12.62 -1.33 6.02
N PRO A 25 -11.66 -0.82 5.22
CA PRO A 25 -11.58 0.61 4.91
C PRO A 25 -12.85 1.11 4.20
N ARG A 26 -13.28 2.33 4.53
CA ARG A 26 -14.53 2.90 3.99
C ARG A 26 -14.41 3.50 2.57
N MET A 27 -13.19 3.72 2.07
CA MET A 27 -12.92 4.44 0.82
C MET A 27 -12.23 3.56 -0.25
N LEU A 28 -12.52 2.26 -0.26
CA LEU A 28 -11.87 1.30 -1.16
C LEU A 28 -12.05 1.62 -2.65
N ALA A 29 -13.18 2.22 -3.04
CA ALA A 29 -13.39 2.68 -4.42
C ALA A 29 -12.33 3.68 -4.87
N HIS A 30 -11.98 4.66 -4.03
CA HIS A 30 -10.94 5.63 -4.33
C HIS A 30 -9.55 4.98 -4.29
N SER A 31 -9.30 4.05 -3.37
CA SER A 31 -8.06 3.28 -3.34
C SER A 31 -7.85 2.50 -4.64
N ASN A 32 -8.90 1.86 -5.17
CA ASN A 32 -8.88 1.11 -6.42
C ASN A 32 -8.51 2.00 -7.63
N GLU A 33 -9.04 3.22 -7.70
CA GLU A 33 -8.68 4.18 -8.75
C GLU A 33 -7.18 4.54 -8.70
N LEU A 34 -6.66 4.81 -7.51
CA LEU A 34 -5.24 5.15 -7.31
C LEU A 34 -4.33 3.96 -7.65
N VAL A 35 -4.64 2.77 -7.14
CA VAL A 35 -3.88 1.55 -7.43
C VAL A 35 -3.91 1.26 -8.93
N GLY A 36 -5.05 1.41 -9.60
CA GLY A 36 -5.16 1.21 -11.05
C GLY A 36 -4.30 2.15 -11.89
N VAL A 37 -3.98 3.35 -11.38
CA VAL A 37 -2.98 4.25 -12.00
C VAL A 37 -1.57 3.77 -11.70
N MET A 38 -1.30 3.39 -10.44
CA MET A 38 0.03 2.99 -10.00
C MET A 38 0.50 1.66 -10.61
N ALA A 39 -0.39 0.69 -10.78
CA ALA A 39 -0.12 -0.60 -11.40
C ALA A 39 0.32 -0.50 -12.88
N LYS A 40 0.04 0.63 -13.56
CA LYS A 40 0.48 0.87 -14.94
C LYS A 40 1.91 1.43 -15.05
N LYS A 41 2.53 1.80 -13.92
CA LYS A 41 3.87 2.39 -13.90
C LYS A 41 4.94 1.31 -13.83
N SER A 42 6.05 1.51 -14.51
CA SER A 42 7.22 0.63 -14.38
C SER A 42 7.88 0.79 -13.00
N PRO A 43 8.66 -0.20 -12.53
CA PRO A 43 9.46 -0.06 -11.31
C PRO A 43 10.38 1.16 -11.30
N SER A 44 10.95 1.53 -12.47
CA SER A 44 11.79 2.72 -12.61
C SER A 44 10.98 4.01 -12.43
N ASP A 45 9.79 4.10 -13.03
CA ASP A 45 8.90 5.27 -12.87
C ASP A 45 8.47 5.43 -11.40
N ILE A 46 8.20 4.33 -10.71
CA ILE A 46 7.83 4.33 -9.29
C ILE A 46 9.01 4.79 -8.43
N SER A 47 10.22 4.28 -8.71
CA SER A 47 11.45 4.67 -8.00
C SER A 47 11.71 6.17 -8.11
N GLU A 48 11.62 6.71 -9.32
CA GLU A 48 11.82 8.14 -9.60
C GLU A 48 10.74 8.99 -8.94
N LEU A 49 9.46 8.64 -9.13
CA LEU A 49 8.33 9.38 -8.58
C LEU A 49 8.35 9.44 -7.04
N MET A 50 8.70 8.35 -6.39
CA MET A 50 8.71 8.25 -4.93
C MET A 50 10.05 8.65 -4.31
N HIS A 51 11.07 8.92 -5.13
CA HIS A 51 12.45 9.14 -4.70
C HIS A 51 12.97 8.02 -3.78
N VAL A 52 12.83 6.77 -4.24
CA VAL A 52 13.26 5.56 -3.50
C VAL A 52 14.30 4.76 -4.29
N SER A 53 14.97 3.83 -3.62
CA SER A 53 15.91 2.91 -4.27
C SER A 53 15.18 2.03 -5.30
N ALA A 54 15.93 1.54 -6.29
CA ALA A 54 15.40 0.60 -7.29
C ALA A 54 14.74 -0.64 -6.64
N SER A 55 15.36 -1.18 -5.58
CA SER A 55 14.81 -2.31 -4.82
C SER A 55 13.45 -2.00 -4.17
N LEU A 56 13.26 -0.77 -3.67
CA LEU A 56 12.00 -0.37 -3.04
C LEU A 56 10.95 0.01 -4.09
N GLY A 57 11.38 0.51 -5.25
CA GLY A 57 10.50 0.72 -6.40
C GLY A 57 9.96 -0.59 -6.96
N GLU A 58 10.81 -1.62 -7.09
CA GLU A 58 10.39 -2.97 -7.47
C GLU A 58 9.37 -3.54 -6.47
N LEU A 59 9.70 -3.51 -5.17
CA LEU A 59 8.80 -3.97 -4.13
C LEU A 59 7.44 -3.24 -4.16
N ASN A 60 7.44 -1.93 -4.38
CA ASN A 60 6.19 -1.18 -4.48
C ASN A 60 5.45 -1.46 -5.78
N HIS A 61 6.14 -1.71 -6.89
CA HIS A 61 5.52 -2.15 -8.13
C HIS A 61 4.77 -3.47 -7.93
N GLU A 62 5.43 -4.49 -7.34
CA GLU A 62 4.82 -5.77 -6.98
C GLU A 62 3.59 -5.56 -6.08
N ARG A 63 3.70 -4.74 -5.03
CA ARG A 63 2.56 -4.41 -4.15
C ARG A 63 1.37 -3.80 -4.88
N PHE A 64 1.58 -3.04 -5.94
CA PHE A 64 0.47 -2.50 -6.75
C PHE A 64 -0.13 -3.55 -7.71
N GLN A 65 0.66 -4.54 -8.16
CA GLN A 65 0.15 -5.66 -8.95
C GLN A 65 -0.65 -6.65 -8.09
N ASP A 66 -0.15 -6.93 -6.87
CA ASP A 66 -0.75 -7.88 -5.93
C ASP A 66 -1.97 -7.33 -5.21
N TRP A 67 -2.26 -6.03 -5.36
CA TRP A 67 -3.41 -5.41 -4.72
C TRP A 67 -4.70 -5.90 -5.38
N GLU A 68 -5.52 -6.60 -4.60
CA GLU A 68 -6.81 -7.11 -5.05
C GLU A 68 -7.90 -6.95 -3.98
N MET A 69 -9.15 -6.98 -4.43
CA MET A 69 -10.33 -7.03 -3.56
C MET A 69 -11.18 -8.24 -3.94
N PRO A 70 -11.87 -8.90 -2.98
CA PRO A 70 -11.88 -8.60 -1.54
C PRO A 70 -10.62 -9.09 -0.81
N PHE A 71 -10.24 -8.43 0.29
CA PHE A 71 -9.15 -8.90 1.14
C PHE A 71 -9.65 -10.11 1.96
N THR A 72 -9.12 -11.30 1.69
CA THR A 72 -9.49 -12.56 2.37
C THR A 72 -8.25 -13.34 2.81
#